data_AF-A0A4R8LII9-F1
#
_entry.id   AF-A0A4R8LII9-F1
#
_cell.length_a   1.000
_cell.length_b   1.000
_cell.length_c   1.000
_cell.angle_alpha   90.00
_cell.angle_beta   90.00
_cell.angle_gamma   90.00
#
_symmetry.space_group_name_H-M   'P 1'
#
loop_
_entity.id
_entity.type
_entity.pdbx_description
1 polymer ?
#
loop_
_entity_poly.entity_id
_entity_poly.type
_entity_poly.pdbx_seq_one_letter_code
_entity_poly.pdbx_strand_id
1 'polypeptide(L)'
;MQNPALFHVLLDHLEAIGAPPHDMERYVDRWHRLRSHEAFPCPVCFLAGEEQPLVLRAAQGEFTPVECPSCRTRFEVPLDD
;
A
#
# COMPACT_ATOMS: atom_id res chain seq x y z
N MET A 1 6.50 -9.06 8.55
CA MET A 1 5.73 -9.70 7.47
C MET A 1 5.82 -8.74 6.28
N GLN A 2 6.67 -9.01 5.30
CA GLN A 2 6.81 -8.18 4.09
C GLN A 2 5.99 -8.85 2.99
N ASN A 3 5.00 -8.13 2.44
CA ASN A 3 4.16 -8.61 1.35
C ASN A 3 4.62 -7.94 0.04
N PRO A 4 5.44 -8.61 -0.79
CA PRO A 4 6.03 -8.00 -1.99
C PRO A 4 4.98 -7.68 -3.04
N ALA A 5 3.94 -8.53 -3.21
CA ALA A 5 2.84 -8.28 -4.13
C ALA A 5 2.09 -6.99 -3.77
N LEU A 6 1.76 -6.80 -2.48
CA LEU A 6 1.15 -5.56 -2.01
C LEU A 6 2.07 -4.37 -2.30
N PHE A 7 3.35 -4.46 -1.96
CA PHE A 7 4.29 -3.37 -2.17
C PHE A 7 4.33 -2.90 -3.63
N HIS A 8 4.44 -3.83 -4.59
CA HIS A 8 4.44 -3.48 -6.02
C HIS A 8 3.15 -2.78 -6.44
N VAL A 9 1.98 -3.29 -6.04
CA VAL A 9 0.68 -2.65 -6.36
C VAL A 9 0.59 -1.24 -5.78
N LEU A 10 1.12 -1.00 -4.59
CA LEU A 10 1.13 0.33 -3.97
C LEU A 10 2.06 1.30 -4.71
N LEU A 11 3.22 0.84 -5.17
CA LEU A 11 4.15 1.66 -5.96
C LEU A 11 3.60 1.95 -7.36
N ASP A 12 3.06 0.95 -8.06
CA ASP A 12 2.42 1.13 -9.36
C ASP A 12 1.27 2.14 -9.28
N HIS A 13 0.51 2.12 -8.19
CA HIS A 13 -0.53 3.11 -7.96
C HIS A 13 0.03 4.53 -7.79
N LEU A 14 1.10 4.70 -7.02
CA LEU A 14 1.77 5.99 -6.85
C LEU A 14 2.30 6.53 -8.18
N GLU A 15 2.92 5.67 -8.98
CA GLU A 15 3.38 6.03 -10.32
C GLU A 15 2.22 6.44 -11.23
N ALA A 16 1.11 5.68 -11.22
CA ALA A 16 -0.06 5.94 -12.04
C ALA A 16 -0.77 7.27 -11.70
N ILE A 17 -0.77 7.69 -10.43
CA ILE A 17 -1.32 9.00 -10.01
C ILE A 17 -0.32 10.16 -10.20
N GLY A 18 0.87 9.89 -10.74
CA GLY A 18 1.91 10.89 -10.96
C GLY A 18 2.56 11.38 -9.67
N ALA A 19 2.70 10.51 -8.67
CA ALA A 19 3.41 10.85 -7.43
C ALA A 19 4.83 11.34 -7.74
N PRO A 20 5.31 12.39 -7.05
CA PRO A 20 6.69 12.84 -7.20
C PRO A 20 7.68 11.74 -6.82
N PRO A 21 8.83 11.61 -7.52
CA PRO A 21 9.85 10.61 -7.17
C PRO A 21 10.30 10.67 -5.71
N HIS A 22 10.47 11.87 -5.16
CA HIS A 22 10.88 12.06 -3.77
C HIS A 22 9.86 11.53 -2.75
N ASP A 23 8.56 11.60 -3.05
CA ASP A 23 7.51 11.08 -2.18
C ASP A 23 7.43 9.56 -2.26
N MET A 24 7.65 9.00 -3.46
CA MET A 24 7.75 7.55 -3.66
C MET A 24 8.95 6.98 -2.91
N GLU A 25 10.14 7.59 -3.02
CA GLU A 25 11.33 7.19 -2.25
C GLU A 25 11.08 7.23 -0.74
N ARG A 26 10.45 8.30 -0.25
CA ARG A 26 10.08 8.44 1.17
C ARG A 26 9.11 7.34 1.61
N TYR A 27 8.16 6.95 0.77
CA TYR A 27 7.24 5.84 1.03
C TYR A 27 7.96 4.50 1.07
N VAL A 28 8.87 4.24 0.13
CA VAL A 28 9.72 3.04 0.08
C VAL A 28 10.55 2.91 1.36
N ASP A 29 11.19 4.00 1.80
CA ASP A 29 11.93 4.04 3.06
C ASP A 29 11.04 3.72 4.27
N ARG A 30 9.84 4.30 4.30
CA ARG A 30 8.87 4.04 5.38
C ARG A 30 8.43 2.58 5.38
N TRP A 31 8.20 1.99 4.22
CA TRP A 31 7.83 0.58 4.05
C TRP A 31 8.90 -0.36 4.58
N HIS A 32 10.18 -0.13 4.24
CA HIS A 32 11.29 -0.96 4.72
C HIS A 32 11.49 -0.88 6.24
N ARG A 33 11.02 0.19 6.89
CA ARG A 33 11.07 0.36 8.35
C ARG A 33 9.90 -0.30 9.09
N LEU A 34 8.91 -0.87 8.38
CA LEU A 34 7.77 -1.53 9.01
C LEU A 34 8.21 -2.73 9.85
N ARG A 35 7.76 -2.76 11.09
CA ARG A 35 7.88 -3.93 11.97
C ARG A 35 6.83 -4.96 11.61
N SER A 36 7.07 -6.23 11.96
CA SER A 36 6.18 -7.36 11.63
C SER A 36 4.74 -7.29 12.14
N HIS A 37 4.42 -6.33 12.99
CA HIS A 37 3.15 -6.16 13.71
C HIS A 37 2.43 -4.87 13.30
N GLU A 38 3.12 -4.00 12.56
CA GLU A 38 2.54 -2.75 12.10
C GLU A 38 1.59 -3.03 10.92
N ALA A 39 0.50 -2.27 10.86
CA ALA A 39 -0.36 -2.25 9.70
C ALA A 39 0.39 -1.62 8.51
N PHE A 40 0.06 -2.06 7.29
CA PHE A 40 0.63 -1.46 6.08
C PHE A 40 0.10 -0.03 5.91
N PRO A 41 0.96 0.98 5.67
CA PRO A 41 0.54 2.36 5.51
C PRO A 41 -0.07 2.58 4.12
N CYS A 42 -1.16 3.35 4.06
CA CYS A 42 -1.76 3.76 2.81
C CYS A 42 -0.83 4.75 2.09
N PRO A 43 -0.43 4.48 0.83
CA PRO A 43 0.47 5.36 0.10
C PRO A 43 -0.17 6.72 -0.19
N VAL A 44 -1.48 6.76 -0.49
CA VAL A 44 -2.19 8.01 -0.81
C VAL A 44 -2.25 8.95 0.40
N CYS A 45 -2.61 8.43 1.58
CA CYS A 45 -2.60 9.23 2.81
C CYS A 45 -1.18 9.66 3.18
N PHE A 46 -0.17 8.82 2.92
CA PHE A 46 1.22 9.15 3.22
C PHE A 46 1.73 10.35 2.44
N LEU A 47 1.34 10.47 1.16
CA LEU A 47 1.61 11.64 0.33
C LEU A 47 0.94 12.91 0.88
N ALA A 48 -0.24 12.78 1.49
CA ALA A 48 -0.91 13.88 2.19
C ALA A 48 -0.30 14.20 3.57
N GLY A 49 0.75 13.48 3.99
CA GLY A 49 1.40 13.65 5.29
C GLY A 49 0.75 12.87 6.44
N GLU A 50 -0.20 11.98 6.14
CA GLU A 50 -0.90 11.16 7.13
C GLU A 50 -0.52 9.68 7.02
N GLU A 51 -0.50 8.96 8.14
CA GLU A 51 -0.26 7.51 8.14
C GLU A 51 -1.55 6.76 8.50
N GLN A 52 -2.31 6.39 7.47
CA GLN A 52 -3.55 5.64 7.64
C GLN A 52 -3.33 4.15 7.36
N PRO A 53 -3.81 3.23 8.20
CA PRO A 53 -3.60 1.80 8.02
C PRO A 53 -4.46 1.25 6.89
N LEU A 54 -3.88 0.39 6.06
CA LEU A 54 -4.59 -0.43 5.09
C LEU A 54 -5.25 -1.62 5.76
N VAL A 55 -6.46 -1.94 5.29
CA VAL A 55 -7.24 -3.10 5.74
C VAL A 55 -7.26 -4.13 4.63
N LEU A 56 -6.67 -5.29 4.91
CA LEU A 56 -6.78 -6.46 4.04
C LEU A 56 -8.17 -7.08 4.23
N ARG A 57 -8.88 -7.32 3.13
CA ARG A 57 -10.16 -8.03 3.10
C ARG A 57 -9.93 -9.49 2.73
N ALA A 58 -10.96 -10.32 2.92
CA ALA A 58 -10.92 -11.70 2.45
C ALA A 58 -10.65 -11.75 0.94
N ALA A 59 -9.81 -12.70 0.52
CA ALA A 59 -9.50 -12.91 -0.88
C ALA A 59 -10.77 -13.16 -1.71
N GLN A 60 -10.79 -12.60 -2.92
CA GLN A 60 -11.86 -12.73 -3.90
C GLN A 60 -11.27 -13.34 -5.18
N GLY A 61 -11.28 -14.68 -5.25
CA GLY A 61 -10.65 -15.41 -6.35
C GLY A 61 -9.14 -15.28 -6.30
N GLU A 62 -8.55 -14.71 -7.34
CA GLU A 62 -7.09 -14.57 -7.54
C GLU A 62 -6.49 -13.33 -6.87
N PHE A 63 -7.32 -12.48 -6.25
CA PHE A 63 -6.88 -11.21 -5.65
C PHE A 63 -7.31 -11.07 -4.19
N THR A 64 -6.48 -10.43 -3.39
CA THR A 64 -6.80 -9.91 -2.07
C THR A 64 -7.13 -8.41 -2.17
N PRO A 65 -8.38 -7.99 -1.91
CA PRO A 65 -8.71 -6.57 -1.87
C PRO A 65 -8.09 -5.93 -0.63
N VAL A 66 -7.43 -4.80 -0.82
CA VAL A 66 -6.85 -3.99 0.25
C VAL A 66 -7.42 -2.59 0.15
N GLU A 67 -7.97 -2.06 1.24
CA GLU A 67 -8.64 -0.75 1.23
C GLU A 67 -8.11 0.14 2.36
N CYS A 68 -7.90 1.42 2.06
CA CYS A 68 -7.74 2.43 3.10
C CYS A 68 -9.12 2.94 3.55
N PRO A 69 -9.49 2.81 4.83
CA PRO A 69 -10.79 3.29 5.31
C PRO A 69 -10.89 4.82 5.30
N SER A 70 -9.76 5.53 5.36
CA SER A 70 -9.71 7.00 5.38
C SER A 70 -9.93 7.59 3.98
N CYS A 71 -9.04 7.31 3.01
CA CYS A 71 -9.15 7.86 1.67
C CYS A 71 -10.00 7.02 0.71
N ARG A 72 -10.50 5.85 1.15
CA ARG A 72 -11.32 4.91 0.37
C ARG A 72 -10.63 4.32 -0.86
N THR A 73 -9.31 4.54 -1.01
CA THR A 73 -8.53 3.91 -2.09
C THR A 73 -8.51 2.41 -1.90
N ARG A 74 -8.85 1.68 -2.97
CA ARG A 74 -8.84 0.22 -3.04
C ARG A 74 -7.73 -0.25 -3.98
N PHE A 75 -7.02 -1.27 -3.54
CA PHE A 75 -5.94 -1.96 -4.26
C PHE A 75 -6.33 -3.42 -4.41
N GLU A 76 -6.09 -3.98 -5.59
CA GLU A 76 -6.35 -5.39 -5.88
C GLU A 76 -5.00 -6.10 -5.95
N VAL A 77 -4.64 -6.77 -4.86
CA VAL A 77 -3.32 -7.40 -4.72
C VAL A 77 -3.41 -8.84 -5.22
N PRO A 78 -2.64 -9.23 -6.24
CA PRO A 78 -2.65 -10.62 -6.70
C PRO A 78 -2.19 -11.55 -5.56
N LEU A 79 -2.83 -12.71 -5.46
CA LEU A 79 -2.31 -13.81 -4.66
C LEU A 79 -1.13 -14.42 -5.43
N ASP A 80 0.08 -14.40 -4.86
CA ASP A 80 1.16 -15.24 -5.36
C ASP A 80 0.75 -16.72 -5.16
N ASP A 81 0.75 -17.50 -6.25
CA ASP A 81 0.47 -18.95 -6.31
C ASP A 81 1.62 -19.79 -5.73
#